data_AF-A0A924WL58-F1
#
_entry.id   AF-A0A924WL58-F1
#
_cell.length_a   1.000
_cell.length_b   1.000
_cell.length_c   1.000
_cell.angle_alpha   90.00
_cell.angle_beta   90.00
_cell.angle_gamma   90.00
#
_symmetry.space_group_name_H-M   'P 1'
#
loop_
_entity.id
_entity.type
_entity.pdbx_description
1 polymer ?
#
loop_
_entity_poly.entity_id
_entity_poly.type
_entity_poly.pdbx_seq_one_letter_code
_entity_poly.pdbx_strand_id
1 'polypeptide(L)'
;MYILKRWVGALVLTIAAVGVNSMPASAANIFLTGDANISDALAGGQTVTNPDNERFFRNLLQGATGVSVLNTGVQFVPAPTQIASYYNTVPGVTATLFSGTVTAADLAGRQLFVSAVPDDAFTGAELSVLTTFVAGGGNILFLGENNNSDFTVGNAAINSALAALGSSLAIVVDLFDSGYNFASGAQIAVDPFTAGVTRFTYAASSSVSGGTPILFGSGGQPFFAYESSGGTTGVIPVPASLPLFVAGFAVLAFARRRFRTH
;
A
#
# COMPACT_ATOMS: atom_id res chain seq x y z
N MET A 1 -20.47 -48.11 -57.53
CA MET A 1 -20.76 -46.69 -57.82
C MET A 1 -20.98 -45.95 -56.50
N TYR A 2 -19.98 -45.16 -56.11
CA TYR A 2 -19.96 -43.97 -55.25
C TYR A 2 -20.75 -43.86 -53.91
N ILE A 3 -19.95 -43.85 -52.83
CA ILE A 3 -19.86 -42.86 -51.73
C ILE A 3 -20.92 -42.81 -50.61
N LEU A 4 -20.57 -43.54 -49.54
CA LEU A 4 -20.47 -43.14 -48.12
C LEU A 4 -20.62 -41.62 -47.80
N LYS A 5 -21.63 -41.24 -47.01
CA LYS A 5 -21.63 -39.96 -46.25
C LYS A 5 -21.79 -40.22 -44.75
N ARG A 6 -20.64 -40.23 -44.06
CA ARG A 6 -20.52 -40.16 -42.60
C ARG A 6 -20.82 -38.73 -42.14
N TRP A 7 -21.78 -38.56 -41.25
CA TRP A 7 -21.93 -37.33 -40.46
C TRP A 7 -20.96 -37.40 -39.28
N VAL A 8 -19.93 -36.56 -39.32
CA VAL A 8 -18.95 -36.39 -38.26
C VAL A 8 -19.54 -35.42 -37.24
N GLY A 9 -19.75 -35.89 -36.01
CA GLY A 9 -20.14 -35.06 -34.88
C GLY A 9 -19.07 -34.01 -34.58
N ALA A 10 -19.49 -32.75 -34.55
CA ALA A 10 -18.65 -31.64 -34.09
C ALA A 10 -18.56 -31.67 -32.56
N LEU A 11 -17.45 -32.17 -32.04
CA LEU A 11 -17.08 -32.03 -30.63
C LEU A 11 -16.52 -30.62 -30.43
N VAL A 12 -17.35 -29.69 -29.96
CA VAL A 12 -16.92 -28.36 -29.51
C VAL A 12 -16.36 -28.52 -28.09
N LEU A 13 -15.04 -28.61 -27.97
CA LEU A 13 -14.35 -28.61 -26.69
C LEU A 13 -14.09 -27.16 -26.27
N THR A 14 -15.00 -26.59 -25.50
CA THR A 14 -14.80 -25.27 -24.88
C THR A 14 -13.87 -25.46 -23.67
N ILE A 15 -12.56 -25.27 -23.88
CA ILE A 15 -11.61 -25.17 -22.77
C ILE A 15 -11.82 -23.79 -22.14
N ALA A 16 -12.56 -23.74 -21.03
CA ALA A 16 -12.55 -22.57 -20.16
C ALA A 16 -11.19 -22.50 -19.49
N ALA A 17 -10.23 -21.81 -20.11
CA ALA A 17 -9.02 -21.40 -19.44
C ALA A 17 -9.43 -20.43 -18.34
N VAL A 18 -9.43 -20.90 -17.09
CA VAL A 18 -9.43 -20.01 -15.92
C VAL A 18 -8.10 -19.27 -15.99
N GLY A 19 -8.13 -18.11 -16.64
CA GLY A 19 -7.03 -17.17 -16.61
C GLY A 19 -6.83 -16.76 -15.17
N VAL A 20 -5.83 -17.33 -14.51
CA VAL A 20 -5.23 -16.69 -13.35
C VAL A 20 -4.62 -15.42 -13.92
N ASN A 21 -5.39 -14.33 -13.87
CA ASN A 21 -4.87 -13.01 -14.18
C ASN A 21 -3.84 -12.74 -13.08
N SER A 22 -2.59 -13.10 -13.34
CA SER A 22 -1.47 -12.51 -12.60
C SER A 22 -1.53 -11.03 -12.93
N MET A 23 -2.23 -10.26 -12.09
CA MET A 23 -2.17 -8.82 -12.20
C MET A 23 -0.68 -8.45 -12.17
N PRO A 24 -0.22 -7.57 -13.08
CA PRO A 24 1.14 -7.08 -12.99
C PRO A 24 1.33 -6.58 -11.56
N ALA A 25 2.35 -7.09 -10.87
CA ALA A 25 2.66 -6.65 -9.52
C ALA A 25 2.88 -5.15 -9.58
N SER A 26 1.94 -4.38 -9.03
CA SER A 26 2.16 -2.96 -8.80
C SER A 26 3.39 -2.86 -7.90
N ALA A 27 4.29 -1.94 -8.20
CA ALA A 27 5.38 -1.64 -7.27
C ALA A 27 4.74 -1.30 -5.92
N ALA A 28 5.14 -2.02 -4.87
CA ALA A 28 4.72 -1.69 -3.51
C ALA A 28 5.29 -0.33 -3.13
N ASN A 29 4.53 0.41 -2.34
CA ASN A 29 4.94 1.70 -1.79
C ASN A 29 5.07 1.57 -0.28
N ILE A 30 6.15 2.13 0.24
CA ILE A 30 6.32 2.38 1.66
C ILE A 30 6.07 3.88 1.85
N PHE A 31 5.04 4.21 2.60
CA PHE A 31 4.67 5.55 2.99
C PHE A 31 5.14 5.80 4.43
N LEU A 32 5.62 7.01 4.69
CA LEU A 32 5.99 7.46 6.01
C LEU A 32 5.42 8.85 6.25
N THR A 33 4.76 9.02 7.40
CA THR A 33 4.44 10.33 7.98
C THR A 33 5.12 10.49 9.33
N GLY A 34 5.57 11.70 9.65
CA GLY A 34 6.07 12.08 10.97
C GLY A 34 4.96 12.54 11.93
N ASP A 35 3.70 12.27 11.59
CA ASP A 35 2.50 12.73 12.30
C ASP A 35 1.41 11.66 12.23
N ALA A 36 0.99 11.17 13.39
CA ALA A 36 -0.08 10.20 13.54
C ALA A 36 -1.46 10.87 13.73
N ASN A 37 -1.50 12.14 14.15
CA ASN A 37 -2.70 12.95 14.28
C ASN A 37 -3.35 13.32 12.93
N ILE A 38 -2.70 13.07 11.78
CA ILE A 38 -3.34 13.21 10.45
C ILE A 38 -4.65 12.40 10.29
N SER A 39 -4.83 11.39 11.15
CA SER A 39 -6.01 10.54 11.25
C SER A 39 -7.18 11.17 12.02
N ASP A 40 -6.93 12.16 12.88
CA ASP A 40 -7.98 12.84 13.66
C ASP A 40 -9.00 13.53 12.77
N ALA A 41 -8.55 13.99 11.61
CA ALA A 41 -9.37 14.59 10.58
C ALA A 41 -10.25 13.58 9.80
N LEU A 42 -10.11 12.27 10.02
CA LEU A 42 -10.97 11.23 9.42
C LEU A 42 -12.23 10.97 10.25
N ALA A 43 -12.13 11.04 11.57
CA ALA A 43 -13.21 10.66 12.49
C ALA A 43 -13.78 11.84 13.29
N GLY A 44 -13.24 13.05 13.08
CA GLY A 44 -13.67 14.24 13.82
C GLY A 44 -13.22 14.21 15.27
N GLY A 45 -11.99 13.73 15.53
CA GLY A 45 -11.41 13.55 16.86
C GLY A 45 -11.21 14.88 17.60
N GLN A 46 -9.96 15.33 17.74
CA GLN A 46 -9.67 16.66 18.31
C GLN A 46 -9.84 17.80 17.30
N THR A 47 -10.28 17.49 16.07
CA THR A 47 -10.48 18.43 14.97
C THR A 47 -11.75 18.10 14.19
N VAL A 48 -12.20 19.03 13.35
CA VAL A 48 -13.33 18.79 12.43
C VAL A 48 -12.87 17.83 11.34
N THR A 49 -13.77 16.94 10.89
CA THR A 49 -13.49 16.07 9.74
C THR A 49 -13.08 16.88 8.52
N ASN A 50 -12.06 16.41 7.80
CA ASN A 50 -11.57 17.02 6.59
C ASN A 50 -11.74 16.06 5.40
N PRO A 51 -12.67 16.35 4.46
CA PRO A 51 -12.86 15.54 3.27
C PRO A 51 -11.61 15.37 2.40
N ASP A 52 -10.66 16.30 2.46
CA ASP A 52 -9.40 16.21 1.73
C ASP A 52 -8.40 15.25 2.41
N ASN A 53 -8.43 15.10 3.74
CA ASN A 53 -7.72 14.01 4.43
C ASN A 53 -8.34 12.66 4.04
N GLU A 54 -9.67 12.54 4.02
CA GLU A 54 -10.35 11.32 3.57
C GLU A 54 -9.94 10.97 2.13
N ARG A 55 -9.95 11.96 1.22
CA ARG A 55 -9.50 11.79 -0.16
C ARG A 55 -8.05 11.34 -0.23
N PHE A 56 -7.15 11.93 0.55
CA PHE A 56 -5.76 11.52 0.62
C PHE A 56 -5.63 10.04 1.03
N PHE A 57 -6.26 9.63 2.14
CA PHE A 57 -6.25 8.23 2.58
C PHE A 57 -6.86 7.28 1.52
N ARG A 58 -7.89 7.73 0.78
CA ARG A 58 -8.44 6.96 -0.34
C ARG A 58 -7.45 6.80 -1.49
N ASN A 59 -6.68 7.84 -1.80
CA ASN A 59 -5.64 7.77 -2.83
C ASN A 59 -4.52 6.80 -2.44
N LEU A 60 -4.19 6.65 -1.15
CA LEU A 60 -3.21 5.67 -0.68
C LEU A 60 -3.60 4.21 -0.98
N LEU A 61 -4.90 3.92 -1.14
CA LEU A 61 -5.35 2.57 -1.46
C LEU A 61 -4.84 2.10 -2.83
N GLN A 62 -4.79 2.97 -3.84
CA GLN A 62 -4.42 2.60 -5.22
C GLN A 62 -5.18 1.35 -5.74
N GLY A 63 -6.46 1.20 -5.37
CA GLY A 63 -7.27 0.04 -5.71
C GLY A 63 -7.22 -1.13 -4.70
N ALA A 64 -6.50 -1.00 -3.60
CA ALA A 64 -6.54 -1.91 -2.47
C ALA A 64 -7.97 -2.08 -1.93
N THR A 65 -8.35 -3.32 -1.64
CA THR A 65 -9.65 -3.70 -1.07
C THR A 65 -9.53 -4.26 0.35
N GLY A 66 -8.31 -4.60 0.78
CA GLY A 66 -8.02 -5.13 2.11
C GLY A 66 -6.91 -4.33 2.80
N VAL A 67 -7.22 -3.82 3.98
CA VAL A 67 -6.31 -3.08 4.85
C VAL A 67 -6.14 -3.83 6.17
N SER A 68 -4.91 -3.96 6.66
CA SER A 68 -4.61 -4.41 8.01
C SER A 68 -3.98 -3.27 8.79
N VAL A 69 -4.51 -3.01 9.98
CA VAL A 69 -4.09 -1.90 10.84
C VAL A 69 -3.60 -2.49 12.15
N LEU A 70 -2.32 -2.30 12.44
CA LEU A 70 -1.74 -2.65 13.73
C LEU A 70 -2.18 -1.62 14.76
N ASN A 71 -2.83 -2.10 15.82
CA ASN A 71 -3.21 -1.29 16.96
C ASN A 71 -1.99 -0.97 17.83
N THR A 72 -2.05 0.16 18.52
CA THR A 72 -1.03 0.60 19.49
C THR A 72 -1.69 0.92 20.83
N GLY A 73 -0.99 0.67 21.93
CA GLY A 73 -1.34 1.09 23.28
C GLY A 73 -0.84 2.49 23.64
N VAL A 74 -0.05 3.13 22.76
CA VAL A 74 0.49 4.47 22.97
C VAL A 74 -0.63 5.50 23.12
N GLN A 75 -0.61 6.23 24.23
CA GLN A 75 -1.61 7.26 24.52
C GLN A 75 -1.54 8.40 23.49
N PHE A 76 -2.69 9.06 23.26
CA PHE A 76 -2.82 10.21 22.34
C PHE A 76 -2.59 9.91 20.86
N VAL A 77 -2.50 8.62 20.49
CA VAL A 77 -2.46 8.16 19.10
C VAL A 77 -3.79 7.45 18.76
N PRO A 78 -4.87 8.19 18.45
CA PRO A 78 -6.16 7.57 18.09
C PRO A 78 -6.13 6.88 16.70
N ALA A 79 -5.00 7.02 15.98
CA ALA A 79 -4.86 6.71 14.57
C ALA A 79 -5.30 5.31 14.14
N PRO A 80 -4.95 4.20 14.82
CA PRO A 80 -5.32 2.88 14.32
C PRO A 80 -6.84 2.68 14.21
N THR A 81 -7.58 3.07 15.25
CA THR A 81 -9.03 2.90 15.29
C THR A 81 -9.75 3.81 14.30
N GLN A 82 -9.30 5.06 14.16
CA GLN A 82 -9.87 6.03 13.22
C GLN A 82 -9.63 5.61 11.77
N ILE A 83 -8.41 5.17 11.44
CA ILE A 83 -8.04 4.70 10.10
C ILE A 83 -8.83 3.45 9.73
N ALA A 84 -8.89 2.45 10.61
CA ALA A 84 -9.65 1.23 10.37
C ALA A 84 -11.16 1.53 10.21
N SER A 85 -11.71 2.42 11.03
CA SER A 85 -13.12 2.84 10.92
C SER A 85 -13.37 3.55 9.60
N TYR A 86 -12.52 4.50 9.21
CA TYR A 86 -12.63 5.22 7.95
C TYR A 86 -12.61 4.28 6.75
N TYR A 87 -11.64 3.38 6.65
CA TYR A 87 -11.56 2.48 5.51
C TYR A 87 -12.75 1.52 5.41
N ASN A 88 -13.37 1.14 6.52
CA ASN A 88 -14.62 0.36 6.50
C ASN A 88 -15.84 1.17 6.02
N THR A 89 -15.74 2.50 5.90
CA THR A 89 -16.76 3.33 5.23
C THR A 89 -16.58 3.41 3.72
N VAL A 90 -15.40 3.02 3.20
CA VAL A 90 -15.10 3.09 1.77
C VAL A 90 -15.74 1.89 1.05
N PRO A 91 -16.61 2.10 0.04
CA PRO A 91 -17.25 1.00 -0.68
C PRO A 91 -16.23 0.04 -1.30
N GLY A 92 -16.38 -1.25 -1.02
CA GLY A 92 -15.50 -2.30 -1.54
C GLY A 92 -14.18 -2.48 -0.79
N VAL A 93 -13.96 -1.74 0.32
CA VAL A 93 -12.78 -1.86 1.17
C VAL A 93 -13.14 -2.47 2.51
N THR A 94 -12.26 -3.33 3.00
CA THR A 94 -12.34 -3.92 4.34
C THR A 94 -11.07 -3.61 5.10
N ALA A 95 -11.21 -3.12 6.33
CA ALA A 95 -10.09 -2.88 7.23
C ALA A 95 -10.23 -3.69 8.51
N THR A 96 -9.15 -4.34 8.91
CA THR A 96 -9.09 -5.13 10.14
C THR A 96 -8.07 -4.53 11.08
N LEU A 97 -8.53 -4.18 12.28
CA LEU A 97 -7.69 -3.80 13.39
C LEU A 97 -7.24 -5.07 14.13
N PHE A 98 -5.95 -5.18 14.42
CA PHE A 98 -5.39 -6.29 15.20
C PHE A 98 -4.28 -5.80 16.13
N SER A 99 -3.91 -6.60 17.14
CA SER A 99 -2.86 -6.28 18.10
C SER A 99 -1.88 -7.43 18.23
N GLY A 100 -0.66 -7.15 18.67
CA GLY A 100 0.40 -8.14 18.90
C GLY A 100 1.32 -8.32 17.69
N THR A 101 1.99 -9.47 17.63
CA THR A 101 2.98 -9.77 16.60
C THR A 101 2.39 -9.81 15.20
N VAL A 102 3.01 -9.13 14.24
CA VAL A 102 2.61 -9.19 12.83
C VAL A 102 2.95 -10.55 12.21
N THR A 103 1.93 -11.28 11.76
CA THR A 103 2.09 -12.58 11.10
C THR A 103 1.66 -12.55 9.64
N ALA A 104 2.04 -13.56 8.87
CA ALA A 104 1.59 -13.72 7.49
C ALA A 104 0.05 -13.85 7.39
N ALA A 105 -0.62 -14.36 8.42
CA ALA A 105 -2.08 -14.47 8.45
C ALA A 105 -2.75 -13.11 8.53
N ASP A 106 -2.16 -12.16 9.26
CA ASP A 106 -2.69 -10.79 9.40
C ASP A 106 -2.63 -10.02 8.08
N LEU A 107 -1.69 -10.38 7.19
CA LEU A 107 -1.48 -9.73 5.90
C LEU A 107 -2.09 -10.52 4.71
N ALA A 108 -2.63 -11.72 4.95
CA ALA A 108 -3.21 -12.56 3.91
C ALA A 108 -4.41 -11.86 3.25
N GLY A 109 -4.35 -11.68 1.93
CA GLY A 109 -5.41 -11.02 1.16
C GLY A 109 -5.48 -9.49 1.34
N ARG A 110 -4.47 -8.89 1.98
CA ARG A 110 -4.37 -7.45 2.20
C ARG A 110 -3.45 -6.81 1.17
N GLN A 111 -3.64 -5.52 0.92
CA GLN A 111 -2.80 -4.74 0.01
C GLN A 111 -2.23 -3.49 0.69
N LEU A 112 -2.73 -3.13 1.87
CA LEU A 112 -2.18 -2.06 2.70
C LEU A 112 -2.03 -2.54 4.14
N PHE A 113 -0.82 -2.43 4.68
CA PHE A 113 -0.53 -2.54 6.10
C PHE A 113 -0.33 -1.14 6.68
N VAL A 114 -0.91 -0.86 7.84
CA VAL A 114 -0.80 0.43 8.54
C VAL A 114 -0.28 0.19 9.95
N SER A 115 0.73 0.94 10.37
CA SER A 115 1.27 0.93 11.72
C SER A 115 1.51 2.36 12.19
N ALA A 116 0.74 2.81 13.18
CA ALA A 116 0.91 4.12 13.81
C ALA A 116 1.58 3.95 15.17
N VAL A 117 2.76 4.56 15.34
CA VAL A 117 3.54 4.63 16.58
C VAL A 117 3.50 3.31 17.36
N PRO A 118 4.12 2.24 16.84
CA PRO A 118 4.02 0.91 17.44
C PRO A 118 4.58 0.89 18.87
N ASP A 119 3.99 0.06 19.74
CA ASP A 119 4.39 -0.04 21.16
C ASP A 119 5.84 -0.51 21.33
N ASP A 120 6.32 -1.35 20.42
CA ASP A 120 7.62 -2.00 20.48
C ASP A 120 8.29 -2.05 19.10
N ALA A 121 9.61 -2.35 19.11
CA ALA A 121 10.34 -2.64 17.89
C ALA A 121 9.87 -3.95 17.24
N PHE A 122 9.71 -3.93 15.91
CA PHE A 122 9.42 -5.14 15.14
C PHE A 122 10.56 -6.16 15.27
N THR A 123 10.20 -7.39 15.57
CA THR A 123 11.13 -8.52 15.64
C THR A 123 11.62 -8.92 14.24
N GLY A 124 12.73 -9.66 14.16
CA GLY A 124 13.24 -10.17 12.88
C GLY A 124 12.23 -11.05 12.11
N ALA A 125 11.35 -11.75 12.83
CA ALA A 125 10.28 -12.55 12.23
C ALA A 125 9.20 -11.65 11.58
N GLU A 126 8.77 -10.60 12.28
CA GLU A 126 7.82 -9.61 11.73
C GLU A 126 8.41 -8.87 10.55
N LEU A 127 9.67 -8.45 10.62
CA LEU A 127 10.36 -7.80 9.51
C LEU A 127 10.47 -8.73 8.29
N SER A 128 10.66 -10.04 8.49
CA SER A 128 10.64 -11.00 7.39
C SER A 128 9.25 -11.12 6.74
N VAL A 129 8.18 -11.04 7.53
CA VAL A 129 6.79 -11.00 7.05
C VAL A 129 6.52 -9.72 6.26
N LEU A 130 6.92 -8.56 6.78
CA LEU A 130 6.74 -7.26 6.11
C LEU A 130 7.56 -7.18 4.81
N THR A 131 8.80 -7.65 4.79
CA THR A 131 9.62 -7.75 3.57
C THR A 131 8.95 -8.62 2.51
N THR A 132 8.39 -9.78 2.92
CA THR A 132 7.65 -10.67 2.01
C THR A 132 6.39 -9.99 1.47
N PHE A 133 5.69 -9.24 2.32
CA PHE A 133 4.50 -8.49 1.94
C PHE A 133 4.80 -7.41 0.89
N VAL A 134 5.85 -6.60 1.11
CA VAL A 134 6.32 -5.59 0.14
C VAL A 134 6.78 -6.24 -1.16
N ALA A 135 7.58 -7.31 -1.09
CA ALA A 135 8.01 -8.05 -2.28
C ALA A 135 6.82 -8.66 -3.07
N GLY A 136 5.71 -8.94 -2.40
CA GLY A 136 4.45 -9.38 -3.01
C GLY A 136 3.58 -8.25 -3.59
N GLY A 137 4.02 -6.98 -3.52
CA GLY A 137 3.27 -5.81 -3.98
C GLY A 137 2.37 -5.17 -2.91
N GLY A 138 2.50 -5.55 -1.64
CA GLY A 138 1.78 -4.94 -0.52
C GLY A 138 2.36 -3.59 -0.11
N ASN A 139 1.50 -2.58 0.07
CA ASN A 139 1.91 -1.25 0.52
C ASN A 139 1.99 -1.17 2.05
N ILE A 140 2.92 -0.39 2.58
CA ILE A 140 3.03 -0.13 4.02
C ILE A 140 2.86 1.37 4.28
N LEU A 141 2.06 1.75 5.28
CA LEU A 141 1.99 3.10 5.82
C LEU A 141 2.47 3.09 7.28
N PHE A 142 3.60 3.73 7.53
CA PHE A 142 4.06 4.04 8.89
C PHE A 142 3.65 5.45 9.28
N LEU A 143 3.10 5.60 10.48
CA LEU A 143 2.83 6.89 11.09
C LEU A 143 3.68 7.04 12.35
N GLY A 144 4.70 7.89 12.26
CA GLY A 144 5.47 8.36 13.41
C GLY A 144 4.79 9.54 14.08
N GLU A 145 5.52 10.22 14.95
CA GLU A 145 5.05 11.40 15.68
C GLU A 145 6.21 12.34 16.05
N ASN A 146 5.93 13.50 16.66
CA ASN A 146 6.96 14.44 17.15
C ASN A 146 7.95 13.87 18.17
N ASN A 147 8.89 14.73 18.57
CA ASN A 147 9.96 14.45 19.54
C ASN A 147 9.53 14.33 21.03
N ASN A 148 8.24 14.22 21.35
CA ASN A 148 7.83 13.92 22.72
C ASN A 148 8.37 12.55 23.17
N SER A 149 8.77 12.45 24.44
CA SER A 149 9.31 11.23 25.04
C SER A 149 8.38 10.02 24.88
N ASP A 150 7.07 10.22 24.88
CA ASP A 150 6.07 9.16 24.76
C ASP A 150 6.13 8.45 23.39
N PHE A 151 6.69 9.09 22.36
CA PHE A 151 6.77 8.57 21.00
C PHE A 151 8.16 8.09 20.61
N THR A 152 9.15 8.23 21.51
CA THR A 152 10.55 7.87 21.22
C THR A 152 10.69 6.41 20.80
N VAL A 153 10.00 5.50 21.50
CA VAL A 153 10.04 4.06 21.20
C VAL A 153 9.42 3.77 19.84
N GLY A 154 8.22 4.28 19.58
CA GLY A 154 7.52 4.05 18.30
C GLY A 154 8.25 4.64 17.10
N ASN A 155 8.80 5.85 17.22
CA ASN A 155 9.61 6.48 16.17
C ASN A 155 10.89 5.67 15.89
N ALA A 156 11.58 5.18 16.93
CA ALA A 156 12.76 4.34 16.78
C ALA A 156 12.43 2.99 16.14
N ALA A 157 11.30 2.38 16.52
CA ALA A 157 10.80 1.14 15.95
C ALA A 157 10.50 1.28 14.44
N ILE A 158 9.86 2.38 14.04
CA ILE A 158 9.58 2.68 12.63
C ILE A 158 10.89 2.87 11.84
N ASN A 159 11.83 3.67 12.34
CA ASN A 159 13.13 3.89 11.67
C ASN A 159 13.92 2.58 11.52
N SER A 160 13.90 1.71 12.54
CA SER A 160 14.52 0.39 12.46
C SER A 160 13.86 -0.49 11.39
N ALA A 161 12.52 -0.49 11.32
CA ALA A 161 11.78 -1.24 10.30
C ALA A 161 12.06 -0.74 8.89
N LEU A 162 12.09 0.57 8.67
CA LEU A 162 12.41 1.19 7.38
C LEU A 162 13.81 0.79 6.91
N ALA A 163 14.81 0.84 7.80
CA ALA A 163 16.17 0.39 7.50
C ALA A 163 16.22 -1.10 7.14
N ALA A 164 15.49 -1.96 7.87
CA ALA A 164 15.41 -3.39 7.59
C ALA A 164 14.69 -3.72 6.27
N LEU A 165 13.71 -2.89 5.86
CA LEU A 165 13.03 -2.97 4.57
C LEU A 165 13.89 -2.40 3.42
N GLY A 166 15.06 -1.83 3.71
CA GLY A 166 15.95 -1.21 2.73
C GLY A 166 15.45 0.13 2.19
N SER A 167 14.50 0.78 2.87
CA SER A 167 14.02 2.10 2.49
C SER A 167 14.98 3.19 2.94
N SER A 168 15.06 4.25 2.14
CA SER A 168 15.75 5.51 2.47
C SER A 168 14.94 6.41 3.40
N LEU A 169 13.65 6.12 3.60
CA LEU A 169 12.76 6.90 4.45
C LEU A 169 13.20 6.83 5.92
N ALA A 170 13.13 7.96 6.62
CA ALA A 170 13.33 8.02 8.06
C ALA A 170 12.61 9.21 8.69
N ILE A 171 12.10 9.00 9.90
CA ILE A 171 11.63 10.07 10.79
C ILE A 171 12.87 10.80 11.32
N VAL A 172 12.93 12.10 11.06
CA VAL A 172 13.86 13.01 11.71
C VAL A 172 13.17 13.52 12.97
N VAL A 173 13.64 13.06 14.13
CA VAL A 173 12.99 13.35 15.42
C VAL A 173 13.15 14.83 15.77
N ASP A 174 12.13 15.61 15.42
CA ASP A 174 12.00 17.03 15.72
C ASP A 174 10.54 17.36 16.06
N LEU A 175 10.21 18.64 16.15
CA LEU A 175 8.84 19.11 16.30
C LEU A 175 8.73 20.43 15.54
N PHE A 176 7.78 20.49 14.62
CA PHE A 176 7.36 21.73 14.00
C PHE A 176 5.84 21.81 13.91
N ASP A 177 5.33 23.02 13.64
CA ASP A 177 3.90 23.29 13.51
C ASP A 177 3.05 22.73 14.66
N SER A 178 3.32 23.22 15.87
CA SER A 178 2.57 22.80 17.06
C SER A 178 1.06 23.10 16.90
N GLY A 179 0.24 22.20 17.44
CA GLY A 179 -1.22 22.27 17.29
C GLY A 179 -1.70 21.90 15.88
N TYR A 180 -3.01 22.05 15.64
CA TYR A 180 -3.61 21.73 14.34
C TYR A 180 -3.32 22.79 13.29
N ASN A 181 -2.79 22.35 12.16
CA ASN A 181 -2.40 23.16 11.02
C ASN A 181 -3.00 22.62 9.72
N PHE A 182 -2.83 23.37 8.64
CA PHE A 182 -3.33 22.99 7.32
C PHE A 182 -2.28 23.23 6.24
N ALA A 183 -1.92 22.18 5.53
CA ALA A 183 -1.11 22.26 4.33
C ALA A 183 -2.01 22.67 3.16
N SER A 184 -1.55 23.61 2.34
CA SER A 184 -2.25 24.05 1.14
C SER A 184 -1.29 24.60 0.08
N GLY A 185 -1.74 24.70 -1.17
CA GLY A 185 -0.94 25.26 -2.26
C GLY A 185 0.39 24.52 -2.42
N ALA A 186 1.52 25.25 -2.32
CA ALA A 186 2.86 24.68 -2.48
C ALA A 186 3.26 23.64 -1.41
N GLN A 187 2.49 23.54 -0.32
CA GLN A 187 2.72 22.54 0.73
C GLN A 187 2.17 21.15 0.38
N ILE A 188 1.45 21.03 -0.74
CA ILE A 188 0.93 19.76 -1.27
C ILE A 188 1.59 19.55 -2.63
N ALA A 189 2.44 18.54 -2.75
CA ALA A 189 3.09 18.23 -4.03
C ALA A 189 2.05 17.80 -5.07
N VAL A 190 2.35 18.03 -6.35
CA VAL A 190 1.55 17.46 -7.45
C VAL A 190 1.95 16.01 -7.62
N ASP A 191 1.12 15.09 -7.12
CA ASP A 191 1.42 13.66 -7.08
C ASP A 191 0.12 12.83 -7.20
N PRO A 192 0.14 11.59 -7.74
CA PRO A 192 -1.03 10.71 -7.74
C PRO A 192 -1.66 10.50 -6.35
N PHE A 193 -0.88 10.49 -5.28
CA PHE A 193 -1.38 10.31 -3.91
C PHE A 193 -2.06 11.56 -3.34
N THR A 194 -1.74 12.73 -3.86
CA THR A 194 -2.35 14.01 -3.48
C THR A 194 -3.39 14.49 -4.49
N ALA A 195 -3.74 13.67 -5.49
CA ALA A 195 -4.69 14.04 -6.53
C ALA A 195 -6.04 14.49 -5.95
N GLY A 196 -6.41 15.74 -6.25
CA GLY A 196 -7.64 16.38 -5.80
C GLY A 196 -7.64 16.83 -4.34
N VAL A 197 -6.53 16.71 -3.61
CA VAL A 197 -6.35 17.25 -2.26
C VAL A 197 -5.92 18.71 -2.37
N THR A 198 -6.67 19.61 -1.76
CA THR A 198 -6.40 21.07 -1.78
C THR A 198 -6.05 21.65 -0.42
N ARG A 199 -6.48 20.98 0.66
CA ARG A 199 -6.22 21.36 2.04
C ARG A 199 -6.08 20.12 2.92
N PHE A 200 -4.91 19.90 3.51
CA PHE A 200 -4.65 18.73 4.34
C PHE A 200 -4.42 19.12 5.81
N THR A 201 -5.17 18.52 6.73
CA THR A 201 -5.04 18.75 8.18
C THR A 201 -3.93 17.88 8.77
N TYR A 202 -3.06 18.47 9.57
CA TYR A 202 -1.97 17.80 10.29
C TYR A 202 -1.74 18.50 11.64
N ALA A 203 -0.97 17.93 12.55
CA ALA A 203 -0.65 18.56 13.83
C ALA A 203 0.69 18.10 14.41
N ALA A 204 1.48 19.05 14.90
CA ALA A 204 2.68 18.81 15.72
C ALA A 204 3.59 17.70 15.15
N SER A 205 4.03 17.85 13.90
CA SER A 205 4.74 16.78 13.18
C SER A 205 6.24 16.74 13.46
N SER A 206 6.83 15.55 13.29
CA SER A 206 8.25 15.38 12.96
C SER A 206 8.48 15.52 11.45
N SER A 207 9.69 15.92 11.05
CA SER A 207 10.13 15.89 9.66
C SER A 207 10.40 14.46 9.19
N VAL A 208 10.27 14.24 7.88
CA VAL A 208 10.62 12.99 7.20
C VAL A 208 11.75 13.24 6.22
N SER A 209 12.75 12.37 6.20
CA SER A 209 13.83 12.38 5.19
C SER A 209 13.75 11.15 4.29
N GLY A 210 14.41 11.22 3.13
CA GLY A 210 14.36 10.16 2.11
C GLY A 210 13.09 10.18 1.25
N GLY A 211 13.03 9.24 0.30
CA GLY A 211 11.88 9.07 -0.60
C GLY A 211 11.48 10.31 -1.42
N THR A 212 10.22 10.33 -1.84
CA THR A 212 9.56 11.44 -2.55
C THR A 212 8.59 12.14 -1.59
N PRO A 213 8.87 13.38 -1.17
CA PRO A 213 7.99 14.12 -0.26
C PRO A 213 6.73 14.60 -0.98
N ILE A 214 5.58 14.46 -0.33
CA ILE A 214 4.28 14.83 -0.90
C ILE A 214 3.47 15.82 -0.05
N LEU A 215 3.78 15.94 1.25
CA LEU A 215 3.19 16.95 2.14
C LEU A 215 4.29 17.66 2.95
N PHE A 216 4.14 18.97 3.09
CA PHE A 216 5.11 19.85 3.74
C PHE A 216 4.46 20.73 4.82
N GLY A 217 5.19 21.00 5.89
CA GLY A 217 4.83 21.94 6.94
C GLY A 217 4.87 23.41 6.50
N SER A 218 4.60 24.31 7.44
CA SER A 218 4.59 25.77 7.22
C SER A 218 5.97 26.32 6.85
N GLY A 219 7.04 25.70 7.36
CA GLY A 219 8.42 26.03 7.03
C GLY A 219 8.99 25.28 5.81
N GLY A 220 8.16 24.50 5.10
CA GLY A 220 8.59 23.71 3.95
C GLY A 220 9.31 22.40 4.29
N GLN A 221 9.33 22.00 5.56
CA GLN A 221 9.84 20.69 5.97
C GLN A 221 8.86 19.59 5.50
N PRO A 222 9.33 18.54 4.82
CA PRO A 222 8.47 17.40 4.51
C PRO A 222 8.08 16.65 5.79
N PHE A 223 6.80 16.34 5.98
CA PHE A 223 6.34 15.41 7.03
C PHE A 223 5.69 14.16 6.47
N PHE A 224 5.41 14.10 5.16
CA PHE A 224 4.89 12.90 4.52
C PHE A 224 5.69 12.64 3.24
N ALA A 225 6.25 11.43 3.12
CA ALA A 225 6.96 10.98 1.93
C ALA A 225 6.66 9.51 1.64
N TYR A 226 7.00 9.07 0.44
CA TYR A 226 6.89 7.67 0.07
C TYR A 226 8.07 7.20 -0.78
N GLU A 227 8.27 5.89 -0.84
CA GLU A 227 9.25 5.23 -1.69
C GLU A 227 8.63 3.99 -2.32
N SER A 228 8.81 3.80 -3.63
CA SER A 228 8.37 2.60 -4.32
C SER A 228 9.45 1.52 -4.25
N SER A 229 9.12 0.34 -3.72
CA SER A 229 10.02 -0.82 -3.69
C SER A 229 10.27 -1.28 -5.13
N GLY A 230 11.50 -1.13 -5.60
CA GLY A 230 11.89 -1.46 -6.98
C GLY A 230 12.79 -0.43 -7.66
N GLY A 231 13.04 0.73 -7.03
CA GLY A 231 14.08 1.70 -7.44
C GLY A 231 13.93 2.26 -8.85
N THR A 232 12.87 1.89 -9.56
CA THR A 232 12.61 2.25 -10.94
C THR A 232 11.14 2.62 -11.05
N THR A 233 10.88 3.90 -11.23
CA THR A 233 9.63 4.44 -11.77
C THR A 233 9.36 3.98 -13.22
N GLY A 234 10.09 2.95 -13.68
CA GLY A 234 9.96 2.35 -15.00
C GLY A 234 9.05 1.14 -14.91
N VAL A 235 7.94 1.20 -15.65
CA VAL A 235 7.08 0.08 -16.06
C VAL A 235 7.84 -1.26 -15.97
N ILE A 236 7.53 -2.08 -14.95
CA ILE A 236 8.10 -3.43 -14.86
C ILE A 236 7.72 -4.15 -16.16
N PRO A 237 8.69 -4.57 -17.00
CA PRO A 237 8.37 -5.28 -18.23
C PRO A 237 7.58 -6.53 -17.87
N VAL A 238 6.41 -6.70 -18.49
CA VAL A 238 5.64 -7.95 -18.36
C VAL A 238 6.61 -9.09 -18.67
N PRO A 239 6.75 -10.10 -17.80
CA PRO A 239 7.66 -11.20 -18.04
C PRO A 239 7.42 -11.75 -19.44
N ALA A 240 8.48 -11.83 -20.25
CA ALA A 240 8.42 -12.31 -21.63
C ALA A 240 7.86 -13.75 -21.77
N SER A 241 7.55 -14.41 -20.66
CA SER A 241 6.88 -15.71 -20.60
C SER A 241 5.41 -15.67 -21.03
N LEU A 242 4.68 -14.56 -20.85
CA LEU A 242 3.25 -14.47 -21.23
C LEU A 242 3.01 -14.65 -22.75
N PRO A 243 3.78 -13.99 -23.65
CA PRO A 243 3.72 -14.27 -25.08
C PRO A 243 4.17 -15.69 -25.45
N LEU A 244 5.12 -16.26 -24.70
CA LEU A 244 5.68 -17.60 -24.93
C LEU A 244 4.66 -18.71 -24.64
N PHE A 245 3.83 -18.57 -23.60
CA PHE A 245 2.74 -19.52 -23.35
C PHE A 245 1.68 -19.47 -24.45
N VAL A 246 1.29 -18.28 -24.91
CA VAL A 246 0.32 -18.11 -26.02
C VAL A 246 0.87 -18.72 -27.32
N ALA A 247 2.15 -18.48 -27.63
CA ALA A 247 2.80 -19.09 -28.78
C ALA A 247 2.89 -20.62 -28.66
N GLY A 248 3.23 -21.15 -27.49
CA GLY A 248 3.32 -22.59 -27.24
C GLY A 248 1.99 -23.33 -27.47
N PHE A 249 0.87 -22.77 -27.01
CA PHE A 249 -0.45 -23.35 -27.25
C PHE A 249 -0.86 -23.28 -28.73
N ALA A 250 -0.50 -22.21 -29.45
CA ALA A 250 -0.74 -22.11 -30.88
C ALA A 250 0.03 -23.19 -31.68
N VAL A 251 1.30 -23.44 -31.34
CA VAL A 251 2.10 -24.49 -32.00
C VAL A 251 1.56 -25.89 -31.72
N LEU A 252 1.15 -26.19 -30.48
CA LEU A 252 0.56 -27.49 -30.14
C LEU A 252 -0.79 -27.74 -30.85
N ALA A 253 -1.62 -26.69 -30.98
CA ALA A 253 -2.87 -26.77 -31.74
C ALA A 253 -2.62 -27.06 -33.24
N PHE A 254 -1.59 -26.45 -33.84
CA PHE A 254 -1.20 -26.70 -35.22
C PHE A 254 -0.57 -28.09 -35.42
N ALA A 255 0.30 -28.54 -34.52
CA ALA A 255 0.94 -29.85 -34.59
C ALA A 255 -0.08 -30.99 -34.52
N ARG A 256 -1.09 -30.88 -33.64
CA ARG A 256 -2.14 -31.90 -33.50
C ARG A 256 -3.03 -32.03 -34.75
N ARG A 257 -3.20 -30.94 -35.53
CA ARG A 257 -3.98 -30.96 -36.77
C ARG A 257 -3.28 -31.76 -37.89
N ARG A 258 -1.94 -31.81 -37.88
CA ARG A 258 -1.15 -32.47 -38.92
C ARG A 258 -1.08 -34.00 -38.79
N PHE A 259 -1.26 -34.54 -37.59
CA PHE A 259 -1.21 -36.00 -37.36
C PHE A 259 -2.56 -36.73 -37.56
N ARG A 260 -3.63 -36.03 -37.91
CA ARG A 260 -4.96 -36.62 -38.16
C ARG A 260 -5.30 -36.84 -39.64
N THR A 261 -4.36 -36.60 -40.55
CA THR A 261 -4.56 -36.74 -42.00
C THR A 261 -3.84 -37.95 -42.62
N HIS A 262 -3.57 -38.99 -41.84
CA HIS A 262 -3.12 -40.29 -42.36
C HIS A 262 -4.14 -41.37 -42.04
#